data_AF-A0A7V3M2L8-F1
#
_entry.id   AF-A0A7V3M2L8-F1
#
_cell.length_a   1.000
_cell.length_b   1.000
_cell.length_c   1.000
_cell.angle_alpha   90.00
_cell.angle_beta   90.00
_cell.angle_gamma   90.00
#
_symmetry.space_group_name_H-M   'P 1'
#
loop_
_entity.id
_entity.type
_entity.pdbx_description
1 polymer ?
#
loop_
_entity_poly.entity_id
_entity_poly.type
_entity_poly.pdbx_seq_one_letter_code
_entity_poly.pdbx_strand_id
1 'polypeptide(L)'
;MHIEEIPRHPLALLPTPLHELPRLGAAVGGVRVWIKRDDLTGFALGGNKVRKIEFLLADALRQGADTLVTAGGLQSNHARVTAGGLPPVLPV
;
A
#
# COMPACT_ATOMS: atom_id res chain seq x y z
N MET A 1 13.10 12.40 13.59
CA MET A 1 12.94 11.71 12.29
C MET A 1 11.68 12.28 11.66
N HIS A 2 11.80 12.95 10.51
CA HIS A 2 10.71 13.67 9.84
C HIS A 2 10.28 12.89 8.60
N ILE A 3 9.28 11.99 8.75
CA ILE A 3 8.81 11.14 7.64
C ILE A 3 7.98 11.94 6.63
N GLU A 4 7.39 13.03 7.09
CA GLU A 4 6.64 14.02 6.32
C GLU A 4 7.48 14.75 5.28
N GLU A 5 8.81 14.80 5.45
CA GLU A 5 9.74 15.41 4.49
C GLU A 5 10.10 14.47 3.33
N ILE A 6 9.79 13.17 3.43
CA ILE A 6 10.10 12.19 2.39
C ILE A 6 8.99 12.24 1.33
N PRO A 7 9.30 12.53 0.04
CA PRO A 7 8.29 12.63 -1.02
C PRO A 7 7.42 11.37 -1.17
N ARG A 8 6.14 11.57 -1.46
CA ARG A 8 5.14 10.50 -1.69
C ARG A 8 4.30 10.84 -2.90
N HIS A 9 4.02 9.82 -3.71
CA HIS A 9 2.99 9.87 -4.75
C HIS A 9 1.71 9.24 -4.18
N PRO A 10 0.65 10.03 -3.92
CA PRO A 10 -0.52 9.54 -3.20
C PRO A 10 -1.32 8.52 -4.02
N LEU A 11 -1.46 7.30 -3.48
CA LEU A 11 -2.24 6.20 -4.03
C LEU A 11 -3.19 5.59 -2.99
N ALA A 12 -2.77 5.53 -1.73
CA ALA A 12 -3.52 4.89 -0.65
C ALA A 12 -4.64 5.79 -0.12
N LEU A 13 -5.80 5.19 0.14
CA LEU A 13 -6.87 5.82 0.91
C LEU A 13 -6.55 5.75 2.41
N LEU A 14 -6.13 6.87 2.99
CA LEU A 14 -5.64 6.98 4.37
C LEU A 14 -6.41 8.03 5.19
N PRO A 15 -6.51 7.87 6.53
CA PRO A 15 -6.06 6.72 7.32
C PRO A 15 -7.01 5.52 7.20
N THR A 16 -6.47 4.29 7.17
CA THR A 16 -7.31 3.09 7.24
C THR A 16 -7.85 2.87 8.66
N PRO A 17 -9.05 2.31 8.84
CA PRO A 17 -9.67 2.19 10.16
C PRO A 17 -8.96 1.15 11.05
N LEU A 18 -9.13 1.31 12.36
CA LEU A 18 -8.77 0.34 13.38
C LEU A 18 -10.06 -0.27 13.95
N HIS A 19 -10.21 -1.59 13.88
CA HIS A 19 -11.39 -2.30 14.41
C HIS A 19 -10.99 -3.17 15.60
N GLU A 20 -11.76 -3.11 16.68
CA GLU A 20 -11.68 -4.12 17.75
C GLU A 20 -12.33 -5.41 17.26
N LEU A 21 -11.75 -6.55 17.62
CA LEU A 21 -12.22 -7.89 17.26
C LEU A 21 -12.66 -8.64 18.53
N PRO A 22 -13.76 -8.24 19.19
CA PRO A 22 -14.15 -8.78 20.50
C PRO A 22 -14.41 -10.29 20.46
N ARG A 23 -14.98 -10.79 19.36
CA ARG A 23 -15.22 -12.23 19.16
C ARG A 23 -13.92 -13.04 19.10
N LEU A 24 -12.89 -12.51 18.43
CA LEU A 24 -11.58 -13.15 18.36
C LEU A 24 -10.88 -13.07 19.72
N GLY A 25 -10.94 -11.90 20.38
CA GLY A 25 -10.40 -11.72 21.72
C GLY A 25 -10.94 -12.72 22.73
N ALA A 26 -12.27 -12.92 22.75
CA ALA A 26 -12.90 -13.95 23.57
C ALA A 26 -12.41 -15.37 23.24
N ALA A 27 -12.24 -15.68 21.96
CA ALA A 27 -11.78 -17.01 21.51
C ALA A 27 -10.32 -17.32 21.84
N VAL A 28 -9.46 -16.30 22.05
CA VAL A 28 -8.01 -16.45 22.29
C VAL A 28 -7.58 -16.10 23.72
N GLY A 29 -8.47 -16.29 24.70
CA GLY A 29 -8.14 -16.12 26.13
C GLY A 29 -8.53 -14.77 26.72
N GLY A 30 -9.48 -14.05 26.10
CA GLY A 30 -10.05 -12.82 26.66
C GLY A 30 -9.18 -11.57 26.48
N VAL A 31 -8.14 -11.62 25.64
CA VAL A 31 -7.31 -10.45 25.33
C VAL A 31 -8.02 -9.50 24.36
N ARG A 32 -7.72 -8.21 24.44
CA ARG A 32 -8.23 -7.23 23.48
C ARG A 32 -7.44 -7.30 22.18
N VAL A 33 -8.10 -7.71 21.10
CA VAL A 33 -7.50 -7.82 19.77
C VAL A 33 -8.01 -6.69 18.89
N TRP A 34 -7.09 -6.04 18.18
CA TRP A 34 -7.39 -4.97 17.23
C TRP A 34 -6.78 -5.29 15.87
N ILE A 35 -7.41 -4.82 14.80
CA ILE A 35 -6.88 -4.91 13.43
C ILE A 35 -6.84 -3.53 12.78
N LYS A 36 -5.67 -3.17 12.25
CA LYS A 36 -5.49 -2.01 11.35
C LYS A 36 -5.77 -2.48 9.93
N ARG A 37 -6.82 -1.96 9.31
CA ARG A 37 -7.36 -2.45 8.02
C ARG A 37 -6.58 -1.93 6.81
N ASP A 38 -5.29 -2.23 6.74
CA ASP A 38 -4.43 -1.86 5.62
C ASP A 38 -4.78 -2.56 4.30
N ASP A 39 -5.63 -3.59 4.35
CA ASP A 39 -6.31 -4.13 3.17
C ASP A 39 -7.26 -3.11 2.51
N LEU A 40 -7.75 -2.10 3.25
CA LEU A 40 -8.67 -1.07 2.76
C LEU A 40 -7.96 0.18 2.20
N THR A 41 -6.71 0.07 1.73
CA THR A 41 -5.99 1.20 1.10
C THR A 41 -6.46 1.52 -0.32
N GLY A 42 -7.41 0.76 -0.88
CA GLY A 42 -8.15 1.09 -2.11
C GLY A 42 -7.43 0.74 -3.41
N PHE A 43 -6.27 1.35 -3.65
CA PHE A 43 -5.55 1.24 -4.92
C PHE A 43 -5.11 -0.19 -5.24
N ALA A 44 -5.39 -0.66 -6.46
CA ALA A 44 -5.03 -2.00 -6.94
C ALA A 44 -5.37 -3.10 -5.91
N LEU A 45 -6.61 -3.13 -5.42
CA LEU A 45 -7.13 -4.02 -4.36
C LEU A 45 -6.46 -3.85 -2.98
N GLY A 46 -5.79 -2.72 -2.74
CA GLY A 46 -5.26 -2.33 -1.44
C GLY A 46 -4.10 -3.19 -0.93
N GLY A 47 -3.95 -3.18 0.40
CA GLY A 47 -2.90 -3.87 1.13
C GLY A 47 -1.75 -2.96 1.57
N ASN A 48 -0.86 -3.53 2.39
CA ASN A 48 0.29 -2.81 2.95
C ASN A 48 1.30 -2.33 1.88
N LYS A 49 1.36 -3.00 0.72
CA LYS A 49 2.27 -2.64 -0.37
C LYS A 49 1.95 -1.29 -0.99
N VAL A 50 0.67 -0.86 -0.95
CA VAL A 50 0.27 0.47 -1.41
C VAL A 50 0.95 1.56 -0.59
N ARG A 51 1.01 1.44 0.75
CA ARG A 51 1.70 2.45 1.59
C ARG A 51 3.18 2.60 1.27
N LYS A 52 3.85 1.48 0.95
CA LYS A 52 5.28 1.45 0.64
C LYS A 52 5.56 2.06 -0.73
N ILE A 53 4.73 1.74 -1.72
CA ILE A 53 5.03 2.10 -3.11
C ILE A 53 4.92 3.61 -3.36
N GLU A 54 4.11 4.35 -2.59
CA GLU A 54 4.00 5.82 -2.74
C GLU A 54 5.35 6.53 -2.68
N PHE A 55 6.25 6.09 -1.79
CA PHE A 55 7.59 6.67 -1.65
C PHE A 55 8.50 6.30 -2.81
N LEU A 56 8.50 5.01 -3.21
CA LEU A 56 9.31 4.53 -4.32
C LEU A 56 8.86 5.13 -5.66
N LEU A 57 7.55 5.30 -5.83
CA LEU A 57 6.96 5.90 -7.01
C LEU A 57 7.28 7.39 -7.12
N ALA A 58 7.22 8.13 -6.00
CA ALA A 58 7.65 9.53 -5.99
C ALA A 58 9.10 9.67 -6.47
N ASP A 59 9.98 8.78 -6.02
CA ASP A 59 11.38 8.77 -6.43
C ASP A 59 11.56 8.37 -7.90
N ALA A 60 10.86 7.33 -8.38
CA ALA A 60 10.89 6.92 -9.79
C ALA A 60 10.43 8.05 -10.71
N LEU A 61 9.33 8.73 -10.37
CA LEU A 61 8.82 9.88 -11.13
C LEU A 61 9.82 11.03 -11.14
N ARG A 62 10.48 11.31 -10.01
CA ARG A 62 11.53 12.33 -9.91
C ARG A 62 12.75 12.01 -10.79
N GLN A 63 13.07 10.72 -10.96
CA GLN A 63 14.14 10.25 -11.84
C GLN A 63 13.72 10.16 -13.32
N GLY A 64 12.46 10.44 -13.65
CA GLY A 64 11.94 10.32 -15.01
C GLY A 64 11.79 8.88 -15.49
N ALA A 65 11.62 7.93 -14.56
CA ALA A 65 11.38 6.53 -14.94
C ALA A 65 10.03 6.38 -15.66
N ASP A 66 10.05 5.64 -16.76
CA ASP A 66 8.85 5.30 -17.55
C ASP A 66 8.35 3.87 -17.28
N THR A 67 9.13 3.07 -16.56
CA THR A 67 8.89 1.64 -16.34
C THR A 67 9.25 1.26 -14.91
N LEU A 68 8.35 0.56 -14.21
CA LEU A 68 8.63 -0.06 -12.92
C LEU A 68 8.87 -1.56 -13.10
N VAL A 69 10.00 -2.04 -12.58
CA VAL A 69 10.33 -3.47 -12.55
C VAL A 69 10.22 -3.99 -11.12
N THR A 70 9.48 -5.07 -10.94
CA THR A 70 9.39 -5.79 -9.66
C THR A 70 9.29 -7.29 -9.91
N ALA A 71 9.47 -8.08 -8.85
CA ALA A 71 9.34 -9.53 -8.90
C ALA A 71 8.55 -10.05 -7.70
N GLY A 72 8.00 -11.25 -7.86
CA GLY A 72 7.31 -11.98 -6.80
C GLY A 72 6.81 -13.33 -7.28
N GLY A 73 6.22 -14.10 -6.37
CA GLY A 73 5.57 -15.36 -6.73
C GLY A 73 4.28 -15.14 -7.53
N LEU A 74 3.68 -16.26 -7.98
CA LEU A 74 2.50 -16.28 -8.86
C LEU A 74 1.32 -15.40 -8.39
N GLN A 75 1.10 -15.30 -7.08
CA GLN A 75 0.00 -14.54 -6.47
C GLN A 75 0.50 -13.31 -5.70
N SER A 76 1.54 -12.63 -6.22
CA SER A 76 2.16 -11.50 -5.53
C SER A 76 1.26 -10.26 -5.48
N ASN A 77 0.81 -9.89 -4.28
CA ASN A 77 0.15 -8.60 -4.03
C ASN A 77 1.05 -7.40 -4.39
N HIS A 78 2.36 -7.52 -4.21
CA HIS A 78 3.28 -6.43 -4.56
C HIS A 78 3.36 -6.25 -6.07
N ALA A 79 3.48 -7.33 -6.83
CA ALA A 79 3.53 -7.27 -8.29
C ALA A 79 2.25 -6.64 -8.85
N ARG A 80 1.08 -7.05 -8.35
CA ARG A 80 -0.22 -6.45 -8.71
C ARG A 80 -0.26 -4.94 -8.43
N VAL A 81 0.15 -4.50 -7.24
CA VAL A 81 0.16 -3.08 -6.87
C VAL A 81 1.14 -2.29 -7.75
N THR A 82 2.34 -2.82 -8.00
CA THR A 82 3.35 -2.16 -8.85
C THR A 82 2.89 -2.02 -10.29
N ALA A 83 2.20 -3.03 -10.84
CA ALA A 83 1.69 -2.98 -12.21
C ALA A 83 0.72 -1.83 -12.47
N GLY A 84 -0.03 -1.38 -11.46
CA GLY A 84 -0.91 -0.21 -11.59
C GLY A 84 -0.23 1.14 -11.31
N GLY A 85 1.02 1.15 -10.85
CA GLY A 85 1.63 2.30 -10.15
C GLY A 85 1.97 3.51 -11.01
N LEU A 86 2.46 3.30 -12.23
CA LEU A 86 2.76 4.43 -13.12
C LEU A 86 1.48 4.92 -13.83
N PRO A 87 1.29 6.24 -13.96
CA PRO A 87 0.25 6.76 -14.82
C PRO A 87 0.48 6.29 -16.26
N PRO A 88 -0.59 6.03 -17.03
CA PRO A 88 -0.43 5.65 -18.44
C PRO A 88 0.36 6.73 -19.18
N VAL A 89 1.39 6.30 -19.91
CA VAL A 89 2.02 7.15 -20.93
C VAL A 89 0.97 7.33 -22.01
N LEU A 90 0.27 8.47 -22.00
CA LEU A 90 -0.61 8.81 -23.11
C LEU A 90 0.29 8.91 -24.36
N PRO A 91 -0.02 8.20 -25.45
CA PRO A 91 0.69 8.43 -26.69
C PRO A 91 0.48 9.91 -27.07
N VAL A 92 1.58 10.63 -27.23
CA VAL A 92 1.64 11.95 -27.88
C VAL A 92 1.17 11.85 -29.33
#